data_AF-A0A938IST0-F1
#
_entry.id   AF-A0A938IST0-F1
#
_cell.length_a   1.000
_cell.length_b   1.000
_cell.length_c   1.000
_cell.angle_alpha   90.00
_cell.angle_beta   90.00
_cell.angle_gamma   90.00
#
_symmetry.space_group_name_H-M   'P 1'
#
loop_
_entity.id
_entity.type
_entity.pdbx_description
1 polymer ?
#
loop_
_entity_poly.entity_id
_entity_poly.type
_entity_poly.pdbx_seq_one_letter_code
_entity_poly.pdbx_strand_id
1 'polypeptide(L)'
;MSADAGTNLPSVPPGGSPGVMDAVRMGWRLLAQDFWQLWLAALVVVGILGGIEVAPCISCLAPVAGVFLWPAMMAGLFLVVRDRADGAAVRFNRLFTAFQRCYWPAVVAGLPVTLTGLVVGILSFAVRFALGMAVGMWGGMSGRFSGPAHFNEQMAALYAADGAAVVAQKAVEGIVGLFFMFAMLAIWEHPGEGWQAARRSLGLVTGHFGAALGFGLVFAGLWLAATVAGVLACCVGRFFTMSVFQAWHAGATLYLYRSWTGQALVQPPAAEVAAGGTVEPQP
;
A
#
# COMPACT_ATOMS: atom_id res chain seq x y z
N MET A 1 25.10 -29.00 -25.06
CA MET A 1 24.02 -28.17 -25.64
C MET A 1 23.29 -27.52 -24.48
N SER A 2 23.77 -26.34 -24.07
CA SER A 2 23.21 -25.57 -22.95
C SER A 2 22.12 -24.66 -23.50
N ALA A 3 20.92 -24.72 -22.94
CA ALA A 3 19.84 -23.83 -23.29
C ALA A 3 20.03 -22.51 -22.55
N ASP A 4 20.43 -21.47 -23.29
CA ASP A 4 20.38 -20.08 -22.85
C ASP A 4 18.92 -19.67 -22.62
N ALA A 5 18.41 -19.91 -21.41
CA ALA A 5 17.18 -19.30 -20.92
C ALA A 5 17.47 -17.86 -20.44
N GLY A 6 18.00 -17.03 -21.35
CA GLY A 6 18.04 -15.59 -21.16
C GLY A 6 16.61 -15.06 -21.20
N THR A 7 16.01 -14.82 -20.05
CA THR A 7 14.74 -14.07 -19.94
C THR A 7 14.98 -12.60 -20.34
N ASN A 8 15.11 -12.37 -21.65
CA ASN A 8 14.94 -11.07 -22.27
C ASN A 8 13.47 -10.68 -22.09
N LEU A 9 13.18 -9.89 -21.06
CA LEU A 9 11.90 -9.17 -21.04
C LEU A 9 11.90 -8.18 -22.21
N PRO A 10 10.76 -8.01 -22.89
CA PRO A 10 10.65 -7.06 -23.99
C PRO A 10 11.09 -5.68 -23.53
N SER A 11 12.07 -5.11 -24.22
CA SER A 11 12.40 -3.70 -24.15
C SER A 11 11.12 -2.90 -24.42
N VAL A 12 10.67 -2.11 -23.43
CA VAL A 12 9.48 -1.27 -23.59
C VAL A 12 9.73 -0.34 -24.77
N PRO A 13 8.97 -0.44 -25.88
CA PRO A 13 9.16 0.45 -27.01
C PRO A 13 8.84 1.88 -26.59
N PRO A 14 9.64 2.87 -27.02
CA PRO A 14 9.35 4.27 -26.73
C PRO A 14 8.01 4.63 -27.37
N GLY A 15 6.97 4.82 -26.55
CA GLY A 15 5.62 5.22 -26.98
C GLY A 15 4.49 4.25 -26.62
N GLY A 16 4.76 3.05 -26.12
CA GLY A 16 3.72 2.20 -25.54
C GLY A 16 3.46 2.59 -24.08
N SER A 17 2.22 2.90 -23.70
CA SER A 17 1.92 3.11 -22.28
C SER A 17 2.27 1.82 -21.54
N PRO A 18 3.21 1.83 -20.58
CA PRO A 18 3.62 0.63 -19.85
C PRO A 18 2.37 0.00 -19.22
N GLY A 19 2.13 -1.27 -19.56
CA GLY A 19 0.88 -1.93 -19.22
C GLY A 19 0.75 -2.13 -17.72
N VAL A 20 -0.45 -1.90 -17.18
CA VAL A 20 -0.77 -2.21 -15.76
C VAL A 20 -0.35 -3.62 -15.38
N MET A 21 -0.52 -4.57 -16.30
CA MET A 21 -0.11 -5.97 -16.10
C MET A 21 1.40 -6.16 -16.04
N ASP A 22 2.20 -5.32 -16.73
CA ASP A 22 3.65 -5.38 -16.65
C ASP A 22 4.13 -4.86 -15.29
N ALA A 23 3.49 -3.82 -14.77
CA ALA A 23 3.73 -3.36 -13.39
C ALA A 23 3.41 -4.46 -12.37
N VAL A 24 2.27 -5.15 -12.53
CA VAL A 24 1.86 -6.26 -11.65
C VAL A 24 2.88 -7.39 -11.70
N ARG A 25 3.31 -7.80 -12.90
CA ARG A 25 4.35 -8.84 -13.09
C ARG A 25 5.68 -8.41 -12.50
N MET A 26 6.08 -7.15 -12.68
CA MET A 26 7.32 -6.63 -12.13
C MET A 26 7.30 -6.60 -10.60
N GLY A 27 6.17 -6.20 -10.00
CA GLY A 27 5.98 -6.27 -8.55
C GLY A 27 6.19 -7.68 -8.00
N TRP A 28 5.62 -8.69 -8.67
CA TRP A 28 5.82 -10.09 -8.29
C TRP A 28 7.25 -10.58 -8.52
N ARG A 29 7.87 -10.18 -9.64
CA ARG A 29 9.25 -10.56 -9.95
C ARG A 29 10.23 -10.00 -8.92
N LEU A 30 10.13 -8.71 -8.59
CA LEU A 30 10.97 -8.08 -7.56
C LEU A 30 10.78 -8.74 -6.21
N LEU A 31 9.53 -9.01 -5.83
CA LEU A 31 9.23 -9.71 -4.59
C LEU A 31 9.81 -11.13 -4.58
N ALA A 32 9.70 -11.89 -5.67
CA ALA A 32 10.20 -13.26 -5.72
C ALA A 32 11.74 -13.34 -5.63
N GLN A 33 12.45 -12.33 -6.15
CA GLN A 33 13.91 -12.30 -6.16
C GLN A 33 14.52 -12.18 -4.76
N ASP A 34 13.92 -11.39 -3.87
CA ASP A 34 14.39 -11.20 -2.49
C ASP A 34 13.24 -11.27 -1.50
N PHE A 35 12.46 -12.34 -1.63
CA PHE A 35 11.21 -12.54 -0.90
C PHE A 35 11.35 -12.28 0.59
N TRP A 36 12.33 -12.92 1.23
CA TRP A 36 12.45 -12.84 2.68
C TRP A 36 12.77 -11.43 3.18
N GLN A 37 13.65 -10.72 2.48
CA GLN A 37 14.07 -9.40 2.92
C GLN A 37 13.00 -8.33 2.64
N LEU A 38 12.35 -8.40 1.47
CA LEU A 38 11.25 -7.49 1.12
C LEU A 38 10.01 -7.76 1.98
N TRP A 39 9.70 -9.02 2.24
CA TRP A 39 8.62 -9.41 3.15
C TRP A 39 8.91 -8.93 4.58
N LEU A 40 10.12 -9.10 5.12
CA LEU A 40 10.50 -8.61 6.45
C LEU A 40 10.43 -7.07 6.54
N ALA A 41 10.90 -6.36 5.52
CA ALA A 41 10.80 -4.90 5.47
C ALA A 41 9.32 -4.45 5.50
N ALA A 42 8.47 -5.08 4.70
CA ALA A 42 7.04 -4.80 4.69
C ALA A 42 6.33 -5.26 5.97
N LEU A 43 6.79 -6.34 6.62
CA LEU A 43 6.28 -6.81 7.90
C LEU A 43 6.51 -5.82 9.00
N VAL A 44 7.63 -5.12 9.01
CA VAL A 44 7.87 -4.07 10.00
C VAL A 44 6.94 -2.88 9.80
N VAL A 45 6.70 -2.47 8.55
CA VAL A 45 5.69 -1.45 8.25
C VAL A 45 4.30 -1.90 8.74
N VAL A 46 3.84 -3.06 8.30
CA VAL A 46 2.52 -3.61 8.66
C VAL A 46 2.41 -3.89 10.16
N GLY A 47 3.47 -4.36 10.80
CA GLY A 47 3.50 -4.73 12.21
C GLY A 47 3.47 -3.53 13.14
N ILE A 48 4.23 -2.46 12.84
CA ILE A 48 4.17 -1.21 13.61
C ILE A 48 2.78 -0.59 13.48
N LEU A 49 2.25 -0.51 12.27
CA LEU A 49 0.98 0.16 12.00
C LEU A 49 -0.21 -0.67 12.49
N GLY A 50 -0.21 -1.98 12.24
CA GLY A 50 -1.21 -2.91 12.74
C GLY A 50 -1.14 -3.13 14.25
N GLY A 51 0.05 -3.09 14.86
CA GLY A 51 0.20 -3.17 16.32
C GLY A 51 -0.46 -1.99 17.05
N ILE A 52 -0.40 -0.79 16.46
CA ILE A 52 -1.08 0.40 16.97
C ILE A 52 -2.61 0.26 16.85
N GLU A 53 -3.11 -0.34 15.76
CA GLU A 53 -4.54 -0.56 15.55
C GLU A 53 -5.15 -1.64 16.46
N VAL A 54 -4.38 -2.68 16.82
CA VAL A 54 -4.88 -3.83 17.59
C VAL A 54 -4.85 -3.58 19.10
N ALA A 55 -4.01 -2.66 19.59
CA ALA A 55 -3.91 -2.34 21.01
C ALA A 55 -5.09 -1.43 21.46
N PRO A 56 -6.08 -1.94 22.22
CA PRO A 56 -7.32 -1.21 22.54
C PRO A 56 -7.06 0.15 23.20
N CYS A 57 -6.00 0.23 24.01
CA CYS A 57 -5.58 1.41 24.75
C CYS A 57 -4.90 2.49 23.89
N ILE A 58 -4.41 2.11 22.69
CA ILE A 58 -3.61 2.96 21.79
C ILE A 58 -4.38 3.24 20.48
N SER A 59 -5.51 2.56 20.24
CA SER A 59 -6.37 2.77 19.07
C SER A 59 -6.74 4.24 18.82
N CYS A 60 -6.86 5.04 19.89
CA CYS A 60 -7.10 6.49 19.81
C CYS A 60 -5.97 7.26 19.11
N LEU A 61 -4.75 6.72 19.15
CA LEU A 61 -3.55 7.25 18.49
C LEU A 61 -3.36 6.68 17.08
N ALA A 62 -4.13 5.67 16.65
CA ALA A 62 -4.02 5.11 15.30
C ALA A 62 -4.15 6.17 14.18
N PRO A 63 -5.06 7.17 14.26
CA PRO A 63 -5.12 8.23 13.25
C PRO A 63 -3.85 9.09 13.23
N VAL A 64 -3.32 9.42 14.42
CA VAL A 64 -2.11 10.22 14.58
C VAL A 64 -0.90 9.44 14.03
N ALA A 65 -0.77 8.17 14.42
CA ALA A 65 0.27 7.28 13.91
C ALA A 65 0.18 7.11 12.39
N GLY A 66 -1.03 6.97 11.84
CA GLY A 66 -1.25 6.92 10.40
C GLY A 66 -0.85 8.20 9.67
N VAL A 67 -0.97 9.37 10.29
CA VAL A 67 -0.51 10.63 9.70
C VAL A 67 1.02 10.74 9.72
N PHE A 68 1.65 10.38 10.84
CA PHE A 68 3.06 10.67 11.08
C PHE A 68 4.01 9.53 10.70
N LEU A 69 3.64 8.28 10.98
CA LEU A 69 4.52 7.12 10.79
C LEU A 69 4.34 6.48 9.41
N TRP A 70 3.10 6.36 8.92
CA TRP A 70 2.81 5.65 7.66
C TRP A 70 3.57 6.24 6.45
N PRO A 71 3.54 7.57 6.18
CA PRO A 71 4.22 8.10 5.00
C PRO A 71 5.73 7.88 5.06
N ALA A 72 6.36 8.11 6.21
CA ALA A 72 7.78 7.90 6.40
C ALA A 72 8.19 6.43 6.23
N MET A 73 7.36 5.50 6.73
CA MET A 73 7.59 4.06 6.58
C MET A 73 7.43 3.58 5.15
N MET A 74 6.42 4.07 4.44
CA MET A 74 6.25 3.78 3.03
C MET A 74 7.41 4.34 2.20
N ALA A 75 7.86 5.57 2.47
CA ALA A 75 9.04 6.13 1.81
C ALA A 75 10.29 5.27 2.03
N GLY A 76 10.46 4.67 3.22
CA GLY A 76 11.54 3.73 3.52
C GLY A 76 11.42 2.41 2.77
N LEU A 77 10.21 1.86 2.69
CA LEU A 77 9.94 0.64 1.93
C LEU A 77 10.22 0.86 0.43
N PHE A 78 9.79 2.01 -0.11
CA PHE A 78 10.08 2.40 -1.48
C PHE A 78 11.59 2.56 -1.72
N LEU A 79 12.35 3.11 -0.77
CA LEU A 79 13.80 3.18 -0.87
C LEU A 79 14.45 1.79 -0.93
N VAL A 80 14.01 0.87 -0.07
CA VAL A 80 14.49 -0.52 -0.05
C VAL A 80 14.23 -1.21 -1.39
N VAL A 81 13.02 -1.06 -1.93
CA VAL A 81 12.65 -1.64 -3.23
C VAL A 81 13.40 -0.97 -4.38
N ARG A 82 13.63 0.34 -4.32
CA ARG A 82 14.41 1.08 -5.31
C ARG A 82 15.86 0.61 -5.36
N ASP A 83 16.54 0.61 -4.21
CA ASP A 83 17.92 0.12 -4.09
C ASP A 83 18.03 -1.30 -4.68
N ARG A 84 17.03 -2.15 -4.41
CA ARG A 84 17.01 -3.51 -4.94
C ARG A 84 16.80 -3.58 -6.44
N ALA A 85 15.89 -2.79 -6.98
CA ALA A 85 15.68 -2.69 -8.42
C ALA A 85 16.93 -2.19 -9.15
N ASP A 86 17.75 -1.37 -8.47
CA ASP A 86 19.04 -0.89 -8.96
C ASP A 86 20.20 -1.88 -8.77
N GLY A 87 19.89 -3.11 -8.31
CA GLY A 87 20.87 -4.18 -8.16
C GLY A 87 21.65 -4.15 -6.83
N ALA A 88 21.34 -3.24 -5.92
CA ALA A 88 21.96 -3.24 -4.59
C ALA A 88 21.33 -4.32 -3.70
N ALA A 89 22.13 -4.85 -2.76
CA ALA A 89 21.62 -5.74 -1.73
C ALA A 89 20.58 -5.02 -0.86
N VAL A 90 19.48 -5.70 -0.53
CA VAL A 90 18.50 -5.16 0.41
C VAL A 90 19.14 -5.05 1.79
N ARG A 91 19.04 -3.86 2.40
CA ARG A 91 19.57 -3.59 3.74
C ARG A 91 18.45 -3.09 4.61
N PHE A 92 18.11 -3.84 5.64
CA PHE A 92 17.00 -3.50 6.55
C PHE A 92 17.13 -2.09 7.15
N ASN A 93 18.35 -1.62 7.45
CA ASN A 93 18.60 -0.27 7.95
C ASN A 93 18.17 0.86 6.98
N ARG A 94 18.02 0.56 5.68
CA ARG A 94 17.49 1.52 4.70
C ARG A 94 16.05 1.91 4.99
N LEU A 95 15.25 1.02 5.60
CA LEU A 95 13.88 1.31 6.00
C LEU A 95 13.82 2.55 6.92
N PHE A 96 14.76 2.67 7.86
CA PHE A 96 14.85 3.80 8.80
C PHE A 96 15.57 5.02 8.24
N THR A 97 16.24 4.88 7.09
CA THR A 97 16.89 6.02 6.43
C THR A 97 15.85 7.07 6.01
N ALA A 98 14.64 6.66 5.67
CA ALA A 98 13.51 7.56 5.39
C ALA A 98 13.12 8.41 6.60
N PHE A 99 13.09 7.81 7.80
CA PHE A 99 12.86 8.55 9.05
C PHE A 99 13.94 9.61 9.31
N GLN A 100 15.19 9.31 8.98
CA GLN A 100 16.30 10.23 9.26
C GLN A 100 16.39 11.36 8.24
N ARG A 101 16.16 11.08 6.95
CA ARG A 101 16.46 12.01 5.86
C ARG A 101 15.23 12.72 5.28
N CYS A 102 14.07 12.06 5.34
CA CYS A 102 12.90 12.47 4.57
C CYS A 102 11.61 12.43 5.39
N TYR A 103 11.68 12.32 6.73
CA TYR A 103 10.49 12.23 7.58
C TYR A 103 9.51 13.38 7.34
N TRP A 104 9.96 14.63 7.51
CA TRP A 104 9.08 15.78 7.36
C TRP A 104 8.56 15.96 5.92
N PRO A 105 9.40 15.85 4.88
CA PRO A 105 8.92 15.80 3.49
C PRO A 105 7.88 14.69 3.24
N ALA A 106 8.04 13.51 3.83
CA ALA A 106 7.10 12.40 3.70
C ALA A 106 5.77 12.66 4.40
N VAL A 107 5.80 13.21 5.61
CA VAL A 107 4.58 13.64 6.31
C VAL A 107 3.84 14.67 5.46
N VAL A 108 4.53 15.72 4.99
CA VAL A 108 3.93 16.79 4.16
C VAL A 108 3.37 16.24 2.85
N ALA A 109 4.10 15.37 2.16
CA ALA A 109 3.66 14.75 0.92
C ALA A 109 2.46 13.80 1.12
N GLY A 110 2.36 13.18 2.30
CA GLY A 110 1.27 12.29 2.69
C GLY A 110 0.04 13.01 3.23
N LEU A 111 0.15 14.29 3.63
CA LEU A 111 -0.94 15.08 4.22
C LEU A 111 -2.25 15.00 3.43
N PRO A 112 -2.30 15.10 2.09
CA PRO A 112 -3.57 15.02 1.37
C PRO A 112 -4.30 13.69 1.62
N VAL A 113 -3.58 12.57 1.56
CA VAL A 113 -4.16 11.24 1.79
C VAL A 113 -4.58 11.07 3.25
N THR A 114 -3.72 11.48 4.18
CA THR A 114 -3.95 11.26 5.61
C THR A 114 -5.02 12.20 6.17
N LEU A 115 -5.09 13.46 5.73
CA LEU A 115 -6.16 14.39 6.07
C LEU A 115 -7.49 13.96 5.47
N THR A 116 -7.52 13.49 4.22
CA THR A 116 -8.75 12.92 3.65
C THR A 116 -9.21 11.72 4.48
N GLY A 117 -8.32 10.77 4.79
CA GLY A 117 -8.67 9.63 5.64
C GLY A 117 -9.17 10.04 7.03
N LEU A 118 -8.56 11.05 7.64
CA LEU A 118 -8.99 11.57 8.94
C LEU A 118 -10.37 12.23 8.86
N VAL A 119 -10.59 13.14 7.91
CA VAL A 119 -11.87 13.86 7.75
C VAL A 119 -12.99 12.89 7.42
N VAL A 120 -12.78 12.01 6.45
CA VAL A 120 -13.78 11.02 6.04
C VAL A 120 -14.01 10.00 7.16
N GLY A 121 -12.97 9.61 7.89
CA GLY A 121 -13.08 8.75 9.07
C GLY A 121 -13.90 9.37 10.20
N ILE A 122 -13.67 10.64 10.53
CA ILE A 122 -14.45 11.38 11.52
C ILE A 122 -15.92 11.48 11.08
N LEU A 123 -16.17 11.81 9.81
CA LEU A 123 -17.53 11.87 9.26
C LEU A 123 -18.23 10.51 9.33
N SER A 124 -17.53 9.44 8.93
CA SER A 124 -18.07 8.07 9.01
C SER A 124 -18.38 7.68 10.46
N PHE A 125 -17.47 7.98 11.40
CA PHE A 125 -17.71 7.74 12.82
C PHE A 125 -18.91 8.52 13.35
N ALA A 126 -19.04 9.80 13.01
CA ALA A 126 -20.17 10.63 13.42
C ALA A 126 -21.49 10.10 12.86
N VAL A 127 -21.52 9.67 11.60
CA VAL A 127 -22.69 9.04 10.95
C VAL A 127 -23.06 7.73 11.65
N ARG A 128 -22.08 6.86 11.93
CA ARG A 128 -22.30 5.60 12.67
C ARG A 128 -22.82 5.83 14.07
N PHE A 129 -22.24 6.79 14.77
CA PHE A 129 -22.67 7.15 16.12
C PHE A 129 -24.11 7.69 16.10
N ALA A 130 -24.44 8.59 15.16
CA ALA A 130 -25.79 9.11 14.99
C ALA A 130 -26.81 8.02 14.61
N LEU A 131 -26.46 7.11 13.70
CA LEU A 131 -27.30 5.95 13.33
C LEU A 131 -27.52 5.01 14.52
N GLY A 132 -26.46 4.68 15.27
CA GLY A 132 -26.54 3.84 16.46
C GLY A 132 -27.42 4.47 17.55
N MET A 133 -27.28 5.77 17.78
CA MET A 133 -28.12 6.53 18.70
C MET A 133 -29.58 6.58 18.22
N ALA A 134 -29.81 6.85 16.93
CA ALA A 134 -31.15 6.89 16.35
C ALA A 134 -31.86 5.54 16.48
N VAL A 135 -31.18 4.42 16.20
CA VAL A 135 -31.75 3.07 16.35
C VAL A 135 -31.96 2.71 17.83
N GLY A 136 -31.02 3.05 18.72
CA GLY A 136 -31.18 2.83 20.16
C GLY A 136 -32.35 3.61 20.75
N MET A 137 -32.50 4.90 20.39
CA MET A 137 -33.59 5.75 20.84
C MET A 137 -34.93 5.37 20.21
N TRP A 138 -34.97 5.06 18.91
CA TRP A 138 -36.19 4.64 18.21
C TRP A 138 -36.70 3.29 18.73
N GLY A 139 -35.80 2.33 18.91
CA GLY A 139 -36.16 1.01 19.42
C GLY A 139 -36.54 1.03 20.91
N GLY A 140 -35.92 1.89 21.71
CA GLY A 140 -36.29 2.13 23.11
C GLY A 140 -37.64 2.84 23.28
N MET A 141 -37.96 3.82 22.43
CA MET A 141 -39.22 4.58 22.52
C MET A 141 -40.43 3.88 21.88
N SER A 142 -40.22 3.09 20.82
CA SER A 142 -41.34 2.50 20.06
C SER A 142 -41.80 1.13 20.58
N GLY A 143 -41.11 0.54 21.56
CA GLY A 143 -41.40 -0.82 22.04
C GLY A 143 -41.29 -1.91 20.96
N ARG A 144 -40.74 -1.58 19.78
CA ARG A 144 -40.67 -2.44 18.58
C ARG A 144 -39.60 -3.53 18.64
N PHE A 145 -38.84 -3.63 19.74
CA PHE A 145 -38.00 -4.80 20.03
C PHE A 145 -38.80 -5.99 20.58
N SER A 146 -40.09 -6.08 20.27
CA SER A 146 -40.96 -7.18 20.64
C SER A 146 -40.83 -8.35 19.65
N GLY A 147 -39.62 -8.90 19.54
CA GLY A 147 -39.38 -10.15 18.83
C GLY A 147 -37.99 -10.27 18.18
N PRO A 148 -37.38 -11.47 18.14
CA PRO A 148 -36.08 -11.71 17.50
C PRO A 148 -36.05 -11.34 16.01
N ALA A 149 -37.18 -11.50 15.29
CA ALA A 149 -37.26 -11.25 13.86
C ALA A 149 -37.12 -9.76 13.50
N HIS A 150 -37.87 -8.88 14.16
CA HIS A 150 -37.78 -7.43 13.94
C HIS A 150 -36.45 -6.85 14.41
N PHE A 151 -35.86 -7.40 15.47
CA PHE A 151 -34.51 -7.04 15.90
C PHE A 151 -33.47 -7.40 14.83
N ASN A 152 -33.53 -8.62 14.28
CA ASN A 152 -32.60 -9.07 13.24
C ASN A 152 -32.72 -8.25 11.95
N GLU A 153 -33.94 -7.91 11.50
CA GLU A 153 -34.14 -7.08 10.31
C GLU A 153 -33.60 -5.65 10.49
N GLN A 154 -33.82 -5.04 11.66
CA GLN A 154 -33.30 -3.71 11.97
C GLN A 154 -31.77 -3.70 12.09
N MET A 155 -31.18 -4.70 12.74
CA MET A 155 -29.73 -4.86 12.82
C MET A 155 -29.12 -5.12 11.44
N ALA A 156 -29.74 -5.95 10.60
CA ALA A 156 -29.28 -6.18 9.23
C ALA A 156 -29.29 -4.90 8.40
N ALA A 157 -30.35 -4.08 8.50
CA ALA A 157 -30.42 -2.79 7.81
C ALA A 157 -29.36 -1.80 8.33
N LEU A 158 -29.11 -1.76 9.64
CA LEU A 158 -28.04 -0.96 10.25
C LEU A 158 -26.66 -1.41 9.75
N TYR A 159 -26.37 -2.71 9.74
CA TYR A 159 -25.11 -3.25 9.23
C TYR A 159 -24.95 -3.02 7.72
N ALA A 160 -26.02 -3.07 6.94
CA ALA A 160 -25.98 -2.75 5.52
C ALA A 160 -25.68 -1.26 5.27
N ALA A 161 -26.32 -0.36 6.03
CA ALA A 161 -26.06 1.08 5.96
C ALA A 161 -24.63 1.42 6.41
N ASP A 162 -24.15 0.78 7.49
CA ASP A 162 -22.79 0.92 7.97
C ASP A 162 -21.77 0.41 6.94
N GLY A 163 -22.02 -0.77 6.37
CA GLY A 163 -21.21 -1.34 5.29
C GLY A 163 -21.12 -0.41 4.09
N ALA A 164 -22.22 0.19 3.66
CA ALA A 164 -22.24 1.16 2.57
C ALA A 164 -21.40 2.42 2.90
N ALA A 165 -21.49 2.92 4.13
CA ALA A 165 -20.69 4.06 4.59
C ALA A 165 -19.19 3.75 4.64
N VAL A 166 -18.82 2.53 5.08
CA VAL A 166 -17.42 2.05 5.07
C VAL A 166 -16.90 1.98 3.63
N VAL A 167 -17.68 1.41 2.71
CA VAL A 167 -17.30 1.28 1.30
C VAL A 167 -17.11 2.65 0.66
N ALA A 168 -18.04 3.59 0.90
CA ALA A 168 -17.93 4.96 0.41
C ALA A 168 -16.68 5.66 0.96
N GLN A 169 -16.40 5.51 2.26
CA GLN A 169 -15.18 6.04 2.87
C GLN A 169 -13.92 5.50 2.18
N LYS A 170 -13.84 4.17 2.02
CA LYS A 170 -12.67 3.52 1.42
C LYS A 170 -12.51 3.85 -0.06
N ALA A 171 -13.61 4.10 -0.77
CA ALA A 171 -13.58 4.59 -2.13
C ALA A 171 -12.95 5.99 -2.22
N VAL A 172 -13.37 6.92 -1.35
CA VAL A 172 -12.79 8.29 -1.31
C VAL A 172 -11.30 8.25 -0.94
N GLU A 173 -10.94 7.48 0.09
CA GLU A 173 -9.54 7.27 0.49
C GLU A 173 -8.71 6.64 -0.64
N GLY A 174 -9.28 5.67 -1.36
CA GLY A 174 -8.63 5.02 -2.49
C GLY A 174 -8.41 5.96 -3.68
N ILE A 175 -9.39 6.82 -3.99
CA ILE A 175 -9.28 7.82 -5.06
C ILE A 175 -8.20 8.84 -4.71
N VAL A 176 -8.18 9.37 -3.50
CA VAL A 176 -7.13 10.31 -3.08
C VAL A 176 -5.77 9.61 -3.03
N GLY A 177 -5.71 8.40 -2.46
CA GLY A 177 -4.51 7.57 -2.44
C GLY A 177 -3.94 7.33 -3.84
N LEU A 178 -4.80 7.14 -4.85
CA LEU A 178 -4.40 6.97 -6.24
C LEU A 178 -3.67 8.21 -6.78
N PHE A 179 -4.19 9.42 -6.57
CA PHE A 179 -3.54 10.66 -7.02
C PHE A 179 -2.18 10.91 -6.37
N PHE A 180 -1.98 10.39 -5.15
CA PHE A 180 -0.76 10.58 -4.37
C PHE A 180 0.11 9.31 -4.26
N MET A 181 -0.14 8.27 -5.07
CA MET A 181 0.54 6.97 -4.94
C MET A 181 2.05 7.05 -5.18
N PHE A 182 2.51 8.04 -5.94
CA PHE A 182 3.95 8.27 -6.20
C PHE A 182 4.58 9.30 -5.29
N ALA A 183 3.82 9.96 -4.43
CA ALA A 183 4.32 11.06 -3.61
C ALA A 183 5.55 10.63 -2.79
N MET A 184 5.52 9.40 -2.25
CA MET A 184 6.63 8.86 -1.46
C MET A 184 7.88 8.54 -2.28
N LEU A 185 7.73 8.18 -3.56
CA LEU A 185 8.84 7.97 -4.48
C LEU A 185 9.45 9.30 -4.92
N ALA A 186 8.61 10.29 -5.22
CA ALA A 186 9.02 11.61 -5.70
C ALA A 186 9.82 12.42 -4.66
N ILE A 187 9.65 12.17 -3.35
CA ILE A 187 10.44 12.83 -2.29
C ILE A 187 11.94 12.56 -2.45
N TRP A 188 12.31 11.37 -2.93
CA TRP A 188 13.71 10.99 -3.07
C TRP A 188 14.41 11.69 -4.24
N GLU A 189 13.66 12.31 -5.15
CA GLU A 189 14.19 13.18 -6.19
C GLU A 189 14.29 14.64 -5.74
N HIS A 190 13.43 15.06 -4.82
CA HIS A 190 13.35 16.45 -4.32
C HIS A 190 13.40 16.47 -2.79
N PRO A 191 14.58 16.16 -2.19
CA PRO A 191 14.72 16.14 -0.74
C PRO A 191 14.49 17.55 -0.16
N GLY A 192 13.48 17.68 0.70
CA GLY A 192 13.13 18.94 1.37
C GLY A 192 11.80 19.55 0.93
N GLU A 193 11.23 19.10 -0.20
CA GLU A 193 10.07 19.75 -0.82
C GLU A 193 8.86 18.80 -0.93
N GLY A 194 8.37 18.30 0.21
CA GLY A 194 7.27 17.33 0.26
C GLY A 194 6.02 17.75 -0.53
N TRP A 195 5.71 19.04 -0.55
CA TRP A 195 4.58 19.56 -1.34
C TRP A 195 4.81 19.49 -2.86
N GLN A 196 6.06 19.67 -3.31
CA GLN A 196 6.40 19.49 -4.72
C GLN A 196 6.32 18.03 -5.14
N ALA A 197 6.74 17.10 -4.26
CA ALA A 197 6.57 15.67 -4.48
C ALA A 197 5.08 15.28 -4.62
N ALA A 198 4.21 15.84 -3.77
CA ALA A 198 2.76 15.64 -3.86
C ALA A 198 2.17 16.18 -5.18
N ARG A 199 2.54 17.42 -5.58
CA ARG A 199 2.13 18.02 -6.85
C ARG A 199 2.61 17.21 -8.06
N ARG A 200 3.83 16.70 -8.02
CA ARG A 200 4.39 15.88 -9.10
C ARG A 200 3.68 14.53 -9.20
N SER A 201 3.36 13.90 -8.07
CA SER A 201 2.51 12.70 -8.06
C SER A 201 1.16 12.99 -8.73
N LEU A 202 0.51 14.10 -8.35
CA LEU A 202 -0.75 14.50 -8.95
C LEU A 202 -0.62 14.70 -10.47
N GLY A 203 0.40 15.42 -10.92
CA GLY A 203 0.67 15.66 -12.34
C GLY A 203 0.97 14.38 -13.14
N LEU A 204 1.72 13.44 -12.56
CA LEU A 204 2.01 12.15 -13.18
C LEU A 204 0.73 11.30 -13.30
N VAL A 205 -0.07 11.26 -12.25
CA VAL A 205 -1.32 10.47 -12.25
C VAL A 205 -2.35 11.09 -13.20
N THR A 206 -2.49 12.41 -13.27
CA THR A 206 -3.40 13.05 -14.22
C THR A 206 -2.96 12.86 -15.66
N GLY A 207 -1.65 12.90 -15.95
CA GLY A 207 -1.08 12.62 -17.27
C GLY A 207 -1.28 11.17 -17.73
N HIS A 208 -1.41 10.22 -16.80
CA HIS A 208 -1.57 8.79 -17.07
C HIS A 208 -2.83 8.21 -16.43
N PHE A 209 -3.92 8.99 -16.37
CA PHE A 209 -5.09 8.67 -15.55
C PHE A 209 -5.69 7.29 -15.84
N GLY A 210 -5.82 6.89 -17.11
CA GLY A 210 -6.36 5.58 -17.47
C GLY A 210 -5.52 4.41 -16.94
N ALA A 211 -4.20 4.49 -17.04
CA ALA A 211 -3.29 3.47 -16.52
C ALA A 211 -3.25 3.48 -14.98
N ALA A 212 -3.28 4.67 -14.36
CA ALA A 212 -3.39 4.81 -12.92
C ALA A 212 -4.68 4.20 -12.38
N LEU A 213 -5.83 4.51 -12.99
CA LEU A 213 -7.12 3.94 -12.61
C LEU A 213 -7.13 2.42 -12.74
N GLY A 214 -6.63 1.89 -13.87
CA GLY A 214 -6.50 0.45 -14.07
C GLY A 214 -5.63 -0.21 -13.00
N PHE A 215 -4.50 0.40 -12.65
CA PHE A 215 -3.64 -0.08 -11.56
C PHE A 215 -4.34 0.00 -10.19
N GLY A 216 -5.05 1.11 -9.92
CA GLY A 216 -5.81 1.30 -8.69
C GLY A 216 -6.90 0.23 -8.49
N LEU A 217 -7.59 -0.17 -9.56
CA LEU A 217 -8.57 -1.26 -9.52
C LEU A 217 -7.92 -2.61 -9.21
N VAL A 218 -6.79 -2.93 -9.86
CA VAL A 218 -6.05 -4.17 -9.57
C VAL A 218 -5.51 -4.18 -8.14
N PHE A 219 -4.97 -3.05 -7.69
CA PHE A 219 -4.51 -2.85 -6.31
C PHE A 219 -5.64 -3.07 -5.31
N ALA A 220 -6.82 -2.48 -5.53
CA ALA A 220 -7.97 -2.64 -4.65
C ALA A 220 -8.45 -4.10 -4.57
N GLY A 221 -8.50 -4.80 -5.71
CA GLY A 221 -8.86 -6.22 -5.76
C GLY A 221 -7.87 -7.11 -5.02
N LEU A 222 -6.56 -6.89 -5.21
CA LEU A 222 -5.51 -7.65 -4.52
C LEU A 222 -5.46 -7.33 -3.02
N TRP A 223 -5.69 -6.08 -2.63
CA TRP A 223 -5.79 -5.68 -1.23
C TRP A 223 -6.96 -6.39 -0.54
N LEU A 224 -8.13 -6.42 -1.19
CA LEU A 224 -9.31 -7.12 -0.69
C LEU A 224 -9.03 -8.62 -0.56
N ALA A 225 -8.45 -9.24 -1.60
CA ALA A 225 -8.09 -10.65 -1.57
C ALA A 225 -7.09 -10.99 -0.44
N ALA A 226 -6.05 -10.17 -0.26
CA ALA A 226 -5.08 -10.32 0.83
C ALA A 226 -5.73 -10.15 2.21
N THR A 227 -6.68 -9.22 2.33
CA THR A 227 -7.46 -9.01 3.56
C THR A 227 -8.31 -10.24 3.88
N VAL A 228 -9.08 -10.74 2.91
CA VAL A 228 -9.95 -11.90 3.09
C VAL A 228 -9.13 -13.15 3.42
N ALA A 229 -8.07 -13.43 2.66
CA ALA A 229 -7.17 -14.54 2.94
C ALA A 229 -6.54 -14.43 4.34
N GLY A 230 -6.13 -13.22 4.73
CA GLY A 230 -5.57 -12.96 6.04
C GLY A 230 -6.55 -13.16 7.20
N VAL A 231 -7.82 -12.76 7.02
CA VAL A 231 -8.89 -13.00 8.01
C VAL A 231 -9.21 -14.49 8.12
N LEU A 232 -9.29 -15.20 6.98
CA LEU A 232 -9.53 -16.65 6.96
C LEU A 232 -8.41 -17.44 7.63
N ALA A 233 -7.16 -16.95 7.56
CA ALA A 233 -5.99 -17.58 8.16
C ALA A 233 -5.74 -17.17 9.63
N CYS A 234 -6.78 -16.68 10.33
CA CYS A 234 -6.71 -16.05 11.65
C CYS A 234 -5.87 -14.76 11.64
N CYS A 235 -6.11 -13.80 12.53
CA CYS A 235 -5.51 -12.44 12.45
C CYS A 235 -3.97 -12.39 12.25
N VAL A 236 -3.23 -13.45 12.62
CA VAL A 236 -1.80 -13.63 12.29
C VAL A 236 -1.56 -13.68 10.78
N GLY A 237 -2.39 -14.41 10.03
CA GLY A 237 -2.34 -14.49 8.58
C GLY A 237 -2.52 -13.14 7.89
N ARG A 238 -3.26 -12.21 8.50
CA ARG A 238 -3.39 -10.83 7.99
C ARG A 238 -2.04 -10.11 7.95
N PHE A 239 -1.20 -10.26 8.96
CA PHE A 239 0.14 -9.65 8.94
C PHE A 239 0.97 -10.25 7.80
N PHE A 240 0.92 -11.57 7.62
CA PHE A 240 1.64 -12.24 6.55
C PHE A 240 1.20 -11.78 5.14
N THR A 241 -0.11 -11.85 4.84
CA THR A 241 -0.64 -11.52 3.51
C THR A 241 -0.51 -10.04 3.18
N MET A 242 -0.69 -9.16 4.17
CA MET A 242 -0.52 -7.72 3.97
C MET A 242 0.94 -7.33 3.71
N SER A 243 1.91 -7.99 4.34
CA SER A 243 3.33 -7.73 4.06
C SER A 243 3.73 -8.13 2.65
N VAL A 244 3.26 -9.28 2.18
CA VAL A 244 3.42 -9.72 0.78
C VAL A 244 2.82 -8.67 -0.16
N PHE A 245 1.59 -8.24 0.12
CA PHE A 245 0.90 -7.22 -0.68
C PHE A 245 1.65 -5.88 -0.71
N GLN A 246 2.13 -5.38 0.43
CA GLN A 246 2.85 -4.09 0.49
C GLN A 246 4.18 -4.13 -0.24
N ALA A 247 4.93 -5.24 -0.14
CA ALA A 247 6.17 -5.40 -0.88
C ALA A 247 5.93 -5.47 -2.40
N TRP A 248 4.90 -6.23 -2.81
CA TRP A 248 4.46 -6.29 -4.21
C TRP A 248 4.06 -4.90 -4.73
N HIS A 249 3.23 -4.19 -3.97
CA HIS A 249 2.74 -2.86 -4.32
C HIS A 249 3.89 -1.88 -4.49
N ALA A 250 4.85 -1.88 -3.56
CA ALA A 250 6.01 -0.99 -3.65
C ALA A 250 6.82 -1.23 -4.95
N GLY A 251 7.00 -2.49 -5.34
CA GLY A 251 7.66 -2.87 -6.60
C GLY A 251 6.88 -2.44 -7.85
N ALA A 252 5.57 -2.70 -7.89
CA ALA A 252 4.72 -2.33 -9.02
C ALA A 252 4.62 -0.81 -9.20
N THR A 253 4.47 -0.07 -8.10
CA THR A 253 4.41 1.39 -8.09
C THR A 253 5.75 2.02 -8.49
N LEU A 254 6.89 1.44 -8.07
CA LEU A 254 8.21 1.88 -8.54
C LEU A 254 8.36 1.71 -10.06
N TYR A 255 7.92 0.58 -10.62
CA TYR A 255 7.97 0.34 -12.06
C TYR A 255 7.16 1.38 -12.82
N LEU A 256 5.90 1.62 -12.42
CA LEU A 256 5.05 2.63 -13.04
C LEU A 256 5.69 4.02 -12.94
N TYR A 257 6.19 4.39 -11.76
CA TYR A 257 6.84 5.67 -11.53
C TYR A 257 8.02 5.90 -12.48
N ARG A 258 8.95 4.93 -12.59
CA ARG A 258 10.10 5.04 -13.49
C ARG A 258 9.68 5.14 -14.95
N SER A 259 8.70 4.33 -15.33
CA SER A 259 8.20 4.28 -16.69
C SER A 259 7.52 5.58 -17.13
N TRP A 260 6.81 6.29 -16.22
CA TRP A 260 6.13 7.56 -16.52
C TRP A 260 7.06 8.78 -16.39
N THR A 261 8.16 8.65 -15.65
CA THR A 261 9.18 9.70 -15.51
C THR A 261 10.32 9.56 -16.51
N GLY A 262 10.33 8.50 -17.33
CA GLY A 262 11.42 8.21 -18.27
C GLY A 262 12.73 7.78 -17.61
N GLN A 263 12.69 7.37 -16.33
CA GLN A 263 13.85 6.82 -15.64
C GLN A 263 14.15 5.41 -16.16
N ALA A 264 15.44 5.08 -16.29
CA ALA A 264 15.86 3.77 -16.75
C ALA A 264 15.26 2.66 -15.86
N LEU A 265 14.55 1.74 -16.51
CA LEU A 265 14.14 0.48 -15.91
C LEU A 265 15.38 -0.42 -15.87
N VAL A 266 16.22 -0.25 -14.85
CA VAL A 266 17.31 -1.20 -14.60
C VAL A 266 16.63 -2.55 -14.33
N GLN A 267 16.85 -3.50 -15.25
CA GLN A 267 16.38 -4.86 -15.00
C GLN A 267 17.10 -5.35 -13.74
N PRO A 268 16.38 -5.89 -12.76
CA PRO A 268 17.06 -6.51 -11.64
C PRO A 268 18.00 -7.58 -12.20
N PRO A 269 19.25 -7.68 -11.71
CA PRO A 269 20.19 -8.67 -12.20
C PRO A 269 19.49 -10.01 -12.28
N ALA A 270 19.65 -10.70 -13.42
CA ALA A 270 19.20 -12.08 -13.55
C ALA A 270 19.65 -12.79 -12.28
N ALA A 271 18.72 -13.48 -11.61
CA ALA A 271 19.05 -14.22 -10.40
C ALA A 271 20.34 -14.97 -10.70
N GLU A 272 21.41 -14.67 -9.98
CA GLU A 272 22.56 -15.56 -9.92
C GLU A 272 21.95 -16.87 -9.47
N VAL A 273 21.70 -17.74 -10.45
CA VAL A 273 21.43 -19.16 -10.22
C VAL A 273 22.54 -19.54 -9.28
N ALA A 274 22.16 -19.86 -8.04
CA ALA A 274 23.07 -20.23 -6.98
C ALA A 274 24.03 -21.28 -7.55
N ALA A 275 25.19 -20.82 -8.01
CA ALA A 275 26.26 -21.65 -8.46
C ALA A 275 26.87 -22.17 -7.16
N GLY A 276 26.28 -23.25 -6.66
CA GLY A 276 27.03 -24.27 -5.94
C GLY A 276 28.12 -24.78 -6.88
N GLY A 277 29.18 -23.99 -7.00
CA GLY A 277 30.39 -24.27 -7.74
C GLY A 277 31.52 -23.80 -6.86
N THR A 278 31.95 -24.71 -5.99
CA THR A 278 33.08 -24.59 -5.08
C THR A 278 34.23 -23.79 -5.67
N VAL A 279 34.68 -22.81 -4.89
CA VAL A 279 35.98 -22.16 -5.02
C VAL A 279 37.05 -23.25 -5.00
N GLU A 280 37.80 -23.39 -6.08
CA GLU A 280 39.12 -23.99 -6.04
C GLU A 280 40.13 -22.84 -6.26
N PRO A 281 40.95 -22.48 -5.26
CA PRO A 281 42.04 -21.54 -5.49
C PRO A 281 43.16 -22.33 -6.17
N GLN A 282 43.51 -21.97 -7.40
CA GLN A 282 44.77 -22.41 -8.00
C GLN A 282 45.85 -21.31 -7.88
N PRO A 283 47.09 -21.72 -7.57
CA PRO A 283 48.25 -20.84 -7.39
C PRO A 283 48.78 -20.24 -8.70
#